data_AF-Q5X4Y4-F1
#
_entry.id   AF-Q5X4Y4-F1
#
_cell.length_a   1.000
_cell.length_b   1.000
_cell.length_c   1.000
_cell.angle_alpha   90.00
_cell.angle_beta   90.00
_cell.angle_gamma   90.00
#
_symmetry.space_group_name_H-M   'P 1'
#
loop_
_entity.id
_entity.type
_entity.pdbx_description
1 polymer ?
#
loop_
_entity_poly.entity_id
_entity_poly.type
_entity_poly.pdbx_seq_one_letter_code
_entity_poly.pdbx_strand_id
1 'polypeptide(L)' 'MDNREKSRLLWKCRRGMLELDLLLQKFIANEIDRLTENQLKAFDNLLTHNDPSLYAWLMGHEEPEKELLEIVSFIRNCD' A
#
# COMPACT_ATOMS: atom_id res chain seq x y z
N MET A 1 -2.95 5.09 -16.69
CA MET A 1 -2.18 4.26 -15.75
C MET A 1 -0.84 3.93 -16.38
N ASP A 2 0.27 4.40 -15.84
CA ASP A 2 1.60 4.05 -16.37
C ASP A 2 1.94 2.61 -15.97
N ASN A 3 2.17 1.74 -16.95
CA ASN A 3 2.51 0.33 -16.70
C ASN A 3 3.79 0.18 -15.83
N ARG A 4 4.67 1.18 -15.82
CA ARG A 4 5.91 1.15 -15.03
C ARG A 4 5.62 1.35 -13.54
N GLU A 5 4.66 2.21 -13.19
CA GLU A 5 4.25 2.41 -11.79
C GLU A 5 3.67 1.12 -11.22
N LYS A 6 2.71 0.50 -11.93
CA LYS A 6 2.15 -0.80 -11.53
C LYS A 6 3.23 -1.86 -11.37
N SER A 7 4.16 -1.95 -12.30
CA SER A 7 5.29 -2.89 -12.21
C SER A 7 6.20 -2.61 -11.02
N ARG A 8 6.46 -1.34 -10.70
CA ARG A 8 7.27 -0.92 -9.54
C ARG A 8 6.58 -1.29 -8.24
N LEU A 9 5.28 -1.03 -8.12
CA LEU A 9 4.48 -1.35 -6.94
C LEU A 9 4.40 -2.88 -6.74
N LEU A 10 4.13 -3.63 -7.82
CA LEU A 10 4.13 -5.10 -7.78
C LEU A 10 5.49 -5.65 -7.31
N TRP A 11 6.60 -5.06 -7.75
CA TRP A 11 7.92 -5.46 -7.31
C TRP A 11 8.17 -5.14 -5.83
N LYS A 12 7.74 -3.96 -5.35
CA LYS A 12 7.80 -3.55 -3.95
C LYS A 12 6.87 -4.35 -3.02
N CYS A 13 5.86 -5.01 -3.57
CA CYS A 13 4.96 -5.87 -2.80
C CYS A 13 5.56 -7.23 -2.50
N ARG A 14 6.62 -7.65 -3.19
CA ARG A 14 7.34 -8.90 -2.87
C ARG A 14 8.06 -8.76 -1.54
N ARG A 15 7.37 -9.13 -0.46
CA ARG A 15 7.78 -8.89 0.93
C ARG A 15 7.97 -10.21 1.67
N GLY A 16 8.56 -10.13 2.87
CA GLY A 16 8.82 -11.33 3.69
C GLY A 16 7.57 -11.90 4.38
N MET A 17 6.46 -11.15 4.39
CA MET A 17 5.25 -11.46 5.15
C MET A 17 4.05 -11.70 4.23
N LEU A 18 3.49 -12.91 4.27
CA LEU A 18 2.40 -13.34 3.39
C LEU A 18 1.12 -12.52 3.58
N GLU A 19 0.70 -12.25 4.83
CA GLU A 19 -0.53 -11.47 5.05
C GLU A 19 -0.44 -10.07 4.42
N LEU A 20 0.71 -9.43 4.56
CA LEU A 20 0.97 -8.11 3.96
C LEU A 20 0.97 -8.20 2.43
N ASP A 21 1.64 -9.21 1.87
CA ASP A 21 1.69 -9.45 0.42
C ASP A 21 0.26 -9.62 -0.14
N LEU A 22 -0.59 -10.41 0.53
CA LEU A 22 -1.97 -10.64 0.10
C LEU A 22 -2.82 -9.37 0.16
N LEU A 23 -2.70 -8.57 1.22
CA LEU A 23 -3.42 -7.30 1.36
C LEU A 23 -3.01 -6.33 0.24
N LEU A 24 -1.70 -6.13 0.05
CA LEU A 24 -1.17 -5.21 -0.95
C LEU A 24 -1.46 -5.69 -2.38
N GLN A 25 -1.37 -7.00 -2.65
CA GLN A 25 -1.69 -7.55 -3.97
C GLN A 25 -3.16 -7.38 -4.31
N LYS A 26 -4.08 -7.65 -3.38
CA LYS A 26 -5.53 -7.43 -3.61
C LYS A 26 -5.83 -5.96 -3.86
N PHE A 27 -5.24 -5.08 -3.05
CA PHE A 27 -5.37 -3.64 -3.21
C PHE A 27 -4.83 -3.19 -4.58
N ILE A 28 -3.63 -3.62 -4.97
CA ILE A 28 -3.07 -3.26 -6.28
C ILE A 28 -3.88 -3.88 -7.42
N ALA A 29 -4.37 -5.10 -7.29
CA ALA A 29 -5.09 -5.74 -8.39
C ALA A 29 -6.41 -5.02 -8.71
N ASN A 30 -7.10 -4.51 -7.69
CA ASN A 30 -8.45 -3.94 -7.83
C ASN A 30 -8.46 -2.40 -7.78
N GLU A 31 -7.74 -1.82 -6.82
CA GLU A 31 -7.78 -0.39 -6.54
C GLU A 31 -6.73 0.39 -7.33
N ILE A 32 -5.61 -0.21 -7.75
CA ILE A 32 -4.55 0.56 -8.44
C ILE A 32 -5.09 1.33 -9.65
N ASP A 33 -5.98 0.71 -10.42
CA ASP A 33 -6.58 1.31 -11.62
C ASP A 33 -7.58 2.44 -11.28
N ARG A 34 -7.99 2.55 -10.01
CA ARG A 34 -8.87 3.59 -9.44
C ARG A 34 -8.11 4.66 -8.66
N LEU A 35 -6.87 4.38 -8.22
CA LEU A 35 -6.09 5.33 -7.44
C LEU A 35 -5.74 6.57 -8.26
N THR A 36 -5.85 7.73 -7.62
CA THR A 36 -5.36 9.00 -8.18
C THR A 36 -3.85 9.11 -8.01
N GLU A 37 -3.22 10.03 -8.75
CA GLU A 37 -1.77 10.27 -8.64
C GLU A 37 -1.32 10.57 -7.19
N ASN A 38 -2.15 11.24 -6.39
CA ASN A 38 -1.84 11.51 -4.99
C ASN A 38 -1.87 10.24 -4.14
N GLN A 39 -2.88 9.39 -4.33
CA GLN A 39 -2.99 8.12 -3.61
C GLN A 39 -1.89 7.15 -4.04
N LEU A 40 -1.52 7.12 -5.33
CA LEU A 40 -0.39 6.35 -5.83
C LEU A 40 0.93 6.80 -5.23
N LYS A 41 1.17 8.11 -5.09
CA LYS A 41 2.37 8.63 -4.42
C LYS A 41 2.41 8.24 -2.95
N ALA A 42 1.30 8.42 -2.23
CA ALA A 42 1.20 7.99 -0.84
C ALA A 42 1.44 6.48 -0.71
N PHE A 43 0.89 5.68 -1.62
CA PHE A 43 1.09 4.23 -1.65
C PHE A 43 2.55 3.85 -2.01
N ASP A 44 3.18 4.55 -2.94
CA ASP A 44 4.59 4.33 -3.28
C ASP A 44 5.51 4.64 -2.09
N ASN A 45 5.19 5.72 -1.34
CA ASN A 45 5.83 6.10 -0.08
C ASN A 45 5.54 5.11 1.05
N LEU A 46 4.32 4.57 1.15
CA LEU A 46 4.01 3.48 2.07
C LEU A 46 4.98 2.32 1.78
N LEU A 47 5.07 1.89 0.53
CA LEU A 47 5.92 0.77 0.15
C LEU A 47 7.44 1.02 0.22
N THR A 48 7.91 2.23 0.56
CA THR A 48 9.33 2.43 0.90
C THR A 48 9.66 1.98 2.33
N HIS A 49 8.64 1.84 3.18
CA HIS A 49 8.77 1.38 4.56
C HIS A 49 8.91 -0.15 4.65
N ASN A 50 9.47 -0.62 5.76
CA ASN A 50 9.69 -2.03 6.07
C ASN A 50 8.37 -2.78 6.38
N ASP A 51 8.36 -4.09 6.09
CA ASP A 51 7.19 -4.97 6.25
C ASP A 51 6.52 -4.88 7.63
N PRO A 52 7.27 -4.89 8.76
CA PRO A 52 6.65 -4.87 10.09
C PRO A 52 5.90 -3.58 10.37
N SER A 53 6.46 -2.43 10.00
CA SER A 53 5.82 -1.11 10.21
C SER A 53 4.58 -0.96 9.33
N LEU A 54 4.65 -1.43 8.07
CA LEU A 54 3.47 -1.43 7.20
C LEU A 54 2.34 -2.27 7.76
N TYR A 55 2.67 -3.48 8.19
CA TYR A 55 1.70 -4.36 8.81
C TYR A 55 1.11 -3.73 10.07
N ALA A 56 1.94 -3.14 10.93
CA ALA A 56 1.47 -2.45 12.14
C ALA A 56 0.51 -1.30 11.82
N TRP A 57 0.76 -0.50 10.79
CA TRP A 57 -0.15 0.58 10.36
C TRP A 57 -1.46 0.06 9.79
N LEU A 58 -1.41 -0.97 8.94
CA LEU A 58 -2.61 -1.59 8.37
C LEU A 58 -3.46 -2.26 9.45
N MET A 59 -2.83 -2.88 10.45
CA MET A 59 -3.52 -3.44 11.61
C MET A 59 -4.01 -2.38 12.60
N GLY A 60 -3.60 -1.11 12.44
CA GLY A 60 -3.89 -0.04 13.39
C GLY A 60 -3.18 -0.18 14.73
N HIS A 61 -2.09 -0.95 14.77
CA HIS A 61 -1.21 -1.07 15.94
C HIS A 61 -0.30 0.16 16.08
N GLU A 62 0.03 0.80 14.97
CA GLU A 62 0.84 2.02 14.93
C GLU A 62 0.15 3.09 14.07
N GLU A 63 0.51 4.35 14.32
CA GLU A 63 0.02 5.48 13.53
C GLU A 63 1.02 5.78 12.39
N PRO A 64 0.59 5.75 11.12
CA PRO A 64 1.47 6.07 10.01
C PRO A 64 1.73 7.58 9.91
N GLU A 65 2.67 7.97 9.07
CA GLU A 65 2.92 9.39 8.80
C GLU A 65 1.68 10.11 8.26
N LYS A 66 1.61 11.43 8.46
CA LYS A 66 0.43 12.23 8.07
C LYS A 66 0.06 12.10 6.60
N GLU A 67 1.05 11.96 5.73
CA GLU A 67 0.86 11.74 4.29
C GLU A 67 0.36 10.33 3.95
N LEU A 68 0.61 9.36 4.82
CA LEU A 68 0.23 7.96 4.66
C LEU A 68 -1.11 7.64 5.35
N LEU A 69 -1.57 8.47 6.28
CA LEU A 69 -2.84 8.28 7.00
C LEU A 69 -4.02 8.05 6.06
N GLU A 70 -4.11 8.84 4.98
CA GLU A 70 -5.19 8.72 4.01
C GLU A 70 -5.15 7.37 3.29
N ILE A 71 -4.00 6.98 2.74
CA ILE A 71 -3.86 5.73 1.99
C ILE A 71 -3.99 4.50 2.90
N VAL A 72 -3.43 4.54 4.11
CA VAL A 72 -3.56 3.44 5.08
C VAL A 72 -5.02 3.28 5.49
N SER A 73 -5.71 4.37 5.77
CA SER A 73 -7.14 4.32 6.07
C SER A 73 -7.94 3.81 4.88
N PHE A 74 -7.58 4.21 3.66
CA PHE A 74 -8.24 3.75 2.44
C PHE A 74 -8.06 2.23 2.24
N ILE A 75 -6.85 1.69 2.41
CA ILE A 75 -6.59 0.25 2.34
C ILE A 75 -7.37 -0.49 3.44
N ARG A 76 -7.43 0.06 4.65
CA ARG A 76 -8.15 -0.55 5.79
C ARG A 76 -9.66 -0.59 5.64
N ASN A 77 -10.26 0.37 4.92
CA ASN A 77 -11.70 0.43 4.65
C ASN A 77 -12.09 -0.26 3.33
N CYS A 78 -11.12 -0.84 2.61
CA CYS A 78 -11.37 -1.62 1.41
C CYS A 78 -11.79 -3.04 1.82
N ASP A 79 -13.02 -3.17 2.32
CA ASP A 79 -13.70 -4.45 2.60
C ASP A 79 -14.00 -5.27 1.32
#